data_AF-A0A497QQD0-F1
#
_entry.id   AF-A0A497QQD0-F1
#
_cell.length_a   1.000
_cell.length_b   1.000
_cell.length_c   1.000
_cell.angle_alpha   90.00
_cell.angle_beta   90.00
_cell.angle_gamma   90.00
#
_symmetry.space_group_name_H-M   'P 1'
#
loop_
_entity.id
_entity.type
_entity.pdbx_description
1 polymer ?
#
loop_
_entity_poly.entity_id
_entity_poly.type
_entity_poly.pdbx_seq_one_letter_code
_entity_poly.pdbx_strand_id
1 'polypeptide(L)'
;MPEFKVVISDPRTGTTKQIELKDERTRALLGKKIGDIIDGELIGQSGVKLQITGGSDYAGFPMRPDIEGAVKKYILIGKGIGFHPKRPGERRRRLVRGNTINEDIVQINMKIVAQKEKEKKRKTRKTKAKKSEETSKQEKTDTASAAE
;
A
#
# COMPACT_ATOMS: atom_id res chain seq x y z
N MET A 1 18.19 -12.01 -7.38
CA MET A 1 17.75 -10.63 -7.65
C MET A 1 16.75 -10.25 -6.57
N PRO A 2 16.78 -9.03 -6.00
CA PRO A 2 15.87 -8.68 -4.92
C PRO A 2 14.43 -8.70 -5.42
N GLU A 3 13.58 -9.46 -4.73
CA GLU A 3 12.14 -9.51 -4.98
C GLU A 3 11.44 -8.71 -3.88
N PHE A 4 10.73 -7.67 -4.27
CA PHE A 4 9.99 -6.83 -3.31
C PHE A 4 8.50 -7.16 -3.34
N LYS A 5 7.96 -7.44 -2.17
CA LYS A 5 6.51 -7.44 -1.92
C LYS A 5 6.08 -6.02 -1.61
N VAL A 6 5.45 -5.36 -2.56
CA VAL A 6 4.93 -4.00 -2.36
C VAL A 6 3.47 -4.08 -1.92
N VAL A 7 3.20 -3.48 -0.78
CA VAL A 7 1.87 -3.38 -0.20
C VAL A 7 1.37 -1.95 -0.40
N ILE A 8 0.36 -1.79 -1.25
CA ILE A 8 -0.24 -0.49 -1.56
C ILE A 8 -1.58 -0.38 -0.83
N SER A 9 -1.67 0.59 0.07
CA SER A 9 -2.89 0.90 0.81
C SER A 9 -3.56 2.16 0.25
N ASP A 10 -4.87 2.03 -0.01
CA ASP A 10 -5.73 3.16 -0.33
C ASP A 10 -6.44 3.65 0.96
N PRO A 11 -6.07 4.83 1.50
CA PRO A 11 -6.67 5.34 2.72
C PRO A 11 -8.15 5.73 2.56
N ARG A 12 -8.66 5.91 1.34
CA ARG A 12 -10.06 6.30 1.10
C ARG A 12 -11.00 5.11 1.10
N THR A 13 -10.54 4.00 0.51
CA THR A 13 -11.34 2.78 0.42
C THR A 13 -11.04 1.79 1.54
N GLY A 14 -9.93 1.99 2.28
CA GLY A 14 -9.46 1.06 3.31
C GLY A 14 -8.94 -0.26 2.73
N THR A 15 -8.83 -0.37 1.41
CA THR A 15 -8.38 -1.58 0.74
C THR A 15 -6.87 -1.57 0.56
N THR A 16 -6.27 -2.75 0.67
CA THR A 16 -4.84 -2.94 0.47
C THR A 16 -4.61 -4.00 -0.60
N LYS A 17 -3.66 -3.76 -1.49
CA LYS A 17 -3.27 -4.68 -2.56
C LYS A 17 -1.79 -4.99 -2.45
N GLN A 18 -1.45 -6.26 -2.57
CA GLN A 18 -0.07 -6.72 -2.65
C GLN A 18 0.30 -6.95 -4.10
N ILE A 19 1.46 -6.45 -4.50
CA ILE A 19 2.04 -6.63 -5.83
C ILE A 19 3.48 -7.12 -5.63
N GLU A 20 3.83 -8.19 -6.34
CA GLU A 20 5.19 -8.68 -6.39
C GLU A 20 5.91 -7.98 -7.54
N LEU A 21 7.00 -7.29 -7.21
CA LEU A 21 7.84 -6.61 -8.18
C LEU A 21 9.08 -7.44 -8.47
N LYS A 22 9.30 -7.66 -9.77
CA LYS A 22 10.47 -8.33 -10.30
C LYS A 22 11.35 -7.34 -11.05
N ASP A 23 12.65 -7.60 -10.93
CA ASP A 23 13.74 -7.14 -11.76
C ASP A 23 13.94 -5.62 -11.92
N GLU A 24 13.42 -5.03 -12.99
CA GLU A 24 13.75 -3.65 -13.39
C GLU A 24 13.07 -2.61 -12.49
N ARG A 25 11.84 -2.88 -12.07
CA ARG A 25 11.05 -1.99 -11.21
C ARG A 25 11.61 -1.92 -9.79
N THR A 26 12.19 -3.04 -9.34
CA THR A 26 12.90 -3.16 -8.06
C THR A 26 14.08 -2.19 -8.01
N ARG A 27 14.86 -2.08 -9.09
CA ARG A 27 16.03 -1.17 -9.15
C ARG A 27 15.65 0.30 -8.99
N ALA A 28 14.48 0.71 -9.50
CA ALA A 28 13.99 2.08 -9.36
C ALA A 28 13.61 2.45 -7.90
N LEU A 29 13.34 1.45 -7.06
CA LEU A 29 12.99 1.64 -5.64
C LEU A 29 14.21 1.63 -4.71
N LEU A 30 15.34 1.09 -5.16
CA LEU A 30 16.59 1.11 -4.40
C LEU A 30 17.08 2.55 -4.19
N GLY A 31 17.55 2.85 -2.99
CA GLY A 31 18.06 4.18 -2.62
C GLY A 31 16.98 5.22 -2.31
N LYS A 32 15.68 4.90 -2.48
CA LYS A 32 14.59 5.77 -2.02
C LYS A 32 14.49 5.75 -0.50
N LYS A 33 14.03 6.85 0.08
CA LYS A 33 13.84 7.00 1.53
C LYS A 33 12.37 6.83 1.91
N ILE A 34 12.15 6.43 3.17
CA ILE A 34 10.82 6.52 3.78
C ILE A 34 10.37 7.98 3.79
N GLY A 35 9.15 8.22 3.33
CA GLY A 35 8.55 9.55 3.19
C GLY A 35 8.54 10.07 1.76
N ASP A 36 9.38 9.51 0.87
CA ASP A 36 9.44 9.92 -0.53
C ASP A 36 8.15 9.60 -1.28
N ILE A 37 7.80 10.49 -2.20
CA ILE A 37 6.67 10.33 -3.11
C ILE A 37 7.19 9.83 -4.45
N ILE A 38 6.66 8.70 -4.90
CA ILE A 38 6.98 8.06 -6.18
C ILE A 38 5.73 7.99 -7.05
N ASP A 39 5.94 7.97 -8.37
CA ASP A 39 4.87 7.74 -9.32
C ASP A 39 4.52 6.25 -9.36
N GLY A 40 3.23 5.95 -9.19
CA GLY A 40 2.71 4.58 -9.18
C GLY A 40 2.86 3.85 -10.52
N GLU A 41 3.22 4.55 -11.60
CA GLU A 41 3.54 3.96 -12.90
C GLU A 41 4.69 2.95 -12.79
N LEU A 42 5.66 3.20 -11.91
CA LEU A 42 6.79 2.30 -11.64
C LEU A 42 6.35 0.93 -11.09
N ILE A 43 5.15 0.85 -10.49
CA ILE A 43 4.62 -0.33 -9.80
C ILE A 43 3.40 -0.91 -10.56
N GLY A 44 3.06 -0.33 -11.71
CA GLY A 44 1.91 -0.75 -12.53
C GLY A 44 0.57 -0.13 -12.10
N GLN A 45 0.57 0.86 -11.20
CA GLN A 45 -0.60 1.67 -10.86
C GLN A 45 -0.51 3.05 -11.55
N SER A 46 -1.00 3.12 -12.77
CA SER A 46 -0.99 4.37 -13.55
C SER A 46 -1.89 5.45 -12.94
N GLY A 47 -1.39 6.68 -12.92
CA GLY A 47 -2.15 7.86 -12.49
C GLY A 47 -2.29 8.06 -10.97
N VAL A 48 -1.48 7.37 -10.16
CA VAL A 48 -1.49 7.51 -8.70
C VAL A 48 -0.10 7.90 -8.19
N LYS A 49 -0.04 8.82 -7.22
CA LYS A 49 1.17 9.12 -6.45
C LYS A 49 1.17 8.29 -5.17
N LEU A 50 2.24 7.54 -4.96
CA LEU A 50 2.45 6.68 -3.81
C LEU A 50 3.51 7.29 -2.90
N GLN A 51 3.29 7.22 -1.59
CA GLN A 51 4.28 7.60 -0.59
C GLN A 51 4.78 6.35 0.13
N ILE A 52 6.09 6.22 0.26
CA ILE A 52 6.72 5.14 1.03
C ILE A 52 6.51 5.44 2.52
N THR A 53 5.81 4.55 3.23
CA THR A 53 5.56 4.71 4.67
C THR A 53 6.50 3.89 5.54
N GLY A 54 7.04 2.79 5.01
CA GLY A 54 7.97 1.94 5.72
C GLY A 54 8.17 0.60 5.04
N GLY A 55 8.68 -0.37 5.79
CA GLY A 55 8.93 -1.71 5.29
C GLY A 55 9.54 -2.62 6.35
N SER A 56 9.83 -3.85 5.93
CA SER A 56 10.42 -4.89 6.75
C SER A 56 11.58 -5.57 6.03
N ASP A 57 12.66 -5.80 6.79
CA ASP A 57 13.82 -6.57 6.37
C ASP A 57 13.50 -8.08 6.28
N TYR A 58 14.36 -8.86 5.61
CA TYR A 58 14.24 -10.33 5.56
C TYR A 58 14.14 -10.99 6.94
N ALA A 59 14.88 -10.47 7.94
CA ALA A 59 14.83 -10.96 9.31
C ALA A 59 13.64 -10.41 10.13
N GLY A 60 12.69 -9.69 9.50
CA GLY A 60 11.53 -9.11 10.16
C GLY A 60 11.81 -7.83 10.95
N PHE A 61 13.00 -7.24 10.81
CA PHE A 61 13.30 -5.96 11.44
C PHE A 61 12.54 -4.82 10.74
N PRO A 62 11.83 -3.96 11.50
CA PRO A 62 11.12 -2.84 10.90
C PRO A 62 12.09 -1.74 10.48
N MET A 63 11.76 -1.06 9.40
CA MET A 63 12.43 0.17 9.02
C MET A 63 11.94 1.35 9.86
N ARG A 64 12.83 2.29 10.15
CA ARG A 64 12.52 3.48 10.94
C ARG A 64 12.98 4.75 10.21
N PRO A 65 12.10 5.76 10.04
CA PRO A 65 12.42 6.99 9.29
C PRO A 65 13.55 7.81 9.94
N ASP A 66 13.65 7.75 11.28
CA ASP A 66 14.62 8.52 12.07
C ASP A 66 16.09 8.13 11.82
N ILE A 67 16.35 6.93 11.30
CA ILE A 67 17.72 6.44 11.08
C ILE A 67 18.04 6.57 9.61
N GLU A 68 19.04 7.38 9.31
CA GLU A 68 19.46 7.59 7.94
C GLU A 68 20.30 6.44 7.40
N GLY A 69 20.18 6.23 6.09
CA GLY A 69 20.95 5.23 5.35
C GLY A 69 20.32 3.84 5.43
N ALA A 70 21.04 2.89 4.86
CA ALA A 70 20.57 1.52 4.72
C ALA A 70 21.29 0.55 5.68
N VAL A 71 21.52 1.04 6.89
CA VAL A 71 22.27 0.33 7.94
C VAL A 71 21.35 -0.39 8.91
N LYS A 72 21.86 -1.44 9.56
CA LYS A 72 21.25 -2.06 10.74
C LYS A 72 21.91 -1.48 11.98
N LYS A 73 21.14 -0.89 12.89
CA LYS A 73 21.69 -0.25 14.10
C LYS A 73 20.90 -0.67 15.33
N TYR A 74 21.62 -0.93 16.42
CA TYR A 74 21.01 -1.07 17.74
C TYR A 74 20.69 0.31 18.31
N ILE A 75 19.42 0.54 18.61
CA ILE A 75 18.97 1.76 19.27
C ILE A 75 18.18 1.44 20.53
N LEU A 76 18.20 2.35 21.50
CA LEU A 76 17.41 2.24 22.72
C LEU A 76 15.99 2.76 22.48
N ILE A 77 15.05 1.85 22.24
CA ILE A 77 13.66 2.16 21.88
C ILE A 77 12.78 2.09 23.12
N GLY A 78 11.85 3.05 23.25
CA GLY A 78 10.71 2.96 24.15
C GLY A 78 9.44 2.50 23.42
N LYS A 79 8.27 3.03 23.77
CA LYS A 79 7.03 2.74 23.06
C LYS A 79 7.07 3.25 21.61
N GLY A 80 6.78 2.40 20.63
CA GLY A 80 6.62 2.80 19.23
C GLY A 80 7.03 1.75 18.21
N ILE A 81 7.58 2.22 17.09
CA ILE A 81 7.98 1.38 15.95
C ILE A 81 9.04 0.36 16.39
N GLY A 82 8.70 -0.92 16.29
CA GLY A 82 9.60 -2.04 16.62
C GLY A 82 9.68 -2.43 18.10
N PHE A 83 9.00 -1.72 19.01
CA PHE A 83 8.93 -2.13 20.41
C PHE A 83 7.62 -1.72 21.09
N HIS A 84 6.92 -2.73 21.61
CA HIS A 84 5.72 -2.57 22.42
C HIS A 84 6.07 -2.92 23.88
N PRO A 85 6.33 -1.92 24.74
CA PRO A 85 6.70 -2.15 26.12
C PRO A 85 5.53 -2.75 26.91
N LYS A 86 5.82 -3.68 27.82
CA LYS A 86 4.78 -4.26 28.71
C LYS A 86 4.55 -3.41 29.95
N ARG A 87 5.59 -2.71 30.40
CA ARG A 87 5.55 -1.81 31.56
C ARG A 87 5.77 -0.36 31.11
N PRO A 88 5.12 0.62 31.76
CA PRO A 88 5.39 2.03 31.50
C PRO A 88 6.87 2.33 31.79
N GLY A 89 7.50 3.12 30.91
CA GLY A 89 8.91 3.50 31.04
C GLY A 89 9.93 2.43 30.61
N GLU A 90 9.50 1.24 30.21
CA GLU A 90 10.42 0.20 29.72
C GLU A 90 11.08 0.63 28.39
N ARG A 91 12.41 0.60 28.36
CA ARG A 91 13.21 0.82 27.16
C ARG A 91 14.10 -0.38 26.92
N ARG A 92 14.23 -0.79 25.65
CA ARG A 92 15.08 -1.93 25.27
C ARG A 92 15.94 -1.58 24.07
N ARG A 93 17.20 -2.03 24.10
CA ARG A 93 18.05 -2.01 22.92
C ARG A 93 17.54 -3.05 21.92
N ARG A 94 17.15 -2.60 20.74
CA ARG A 94 16.65 -3.45 19.64
C ARG A 94 17.37 -3.07 18.35
N LEU A 95 17.55 -4.07 17.49
CA LEU A 95 18.06 -3.88 16.14
C LEU A 95 16.92 -3.39 15.25
N VAL A 96 17.19 -2.34 14.49
CA VAL A 96 16.26 -1.76 13.52
C VAL A 96 17.01 -1.47 12.23
N ARG A 97 16.23 -1.31 11.15
CA ARG A 97 16.74 -0.92 9.85
C ARG A 97 16.56 0.58 9.63
N GLY A 98 17.51 1.19 8.93
CA GLY A 98 17.43 2.58 8.50
C GLY A 98 16.31 2.84 7.48
N ASN A 99 16.21 4.10 7.09
CA ASN A 99 15.13 4.64 6.26
C ASN A 99 15.32 4.44 4.76
N THR A 100 16.52 4.03 4.32
CA THR A 100 16.83 3.87 2.90
C THR A 100 16.55 2.45 2.44
N ILE A 101 15.88 2.32 1.29
CA ILE A 101 15.52 1.03 0.71
C ILE A 101 16.75 0.37 0.08
N ASN A 102 17.05 -0.85 0.53
CA ASN A 102 18.14 -1.72 0.07
C ASN A 102 17.62 -3.09 -0.35
N GLU A 103 18.49 -3.88 -0.96
CA GLU A 103 18.20 -5.22 -1.47
C GLU A 103 17.76 -6.22 -0.40
N ASP A 104 18.17 -6.03 0.86
CA ASP A 104 17.80 -6.93 1.98
C ASP A 104 16.31 -6.82 2.40
N ILE A 105 15.61 -5.79 1.92
CA ILE A 105 14.21 -5.55 2.26
C ILE A 105 13.33 -6.56 1.51
N VAL A 106 12.34 -7.11 2.20
CA VAL A 106 11.38 -8.04 1.58
C VAL A 106 10.05 -7.37 1.31
N GLN A 107 9.61 -6.49 2.22
CA GLN A 107 8.32 -5.83 2.12
C GLN A 107 8.46 -4.31 2.18
N ILE A 108 7.79 -3.62 1.25
CA ILE A 108 7.69 -2.15 1.24
C ILE A 108 6.21 -1.77 1.36
N ASN A 109 5.92 -0.90 2.32
CA ASN A 109 4.58 -0.38 2.55
C ASN A 109 4.45 1.01 1.92
N MET A 110 3.38 1.20 1.14
CA MET A 110 3.10 2.44 0.43
C MET A 110 1.65 2.89 0.65
N LYS A 111 1.47 4.21 0.68
CA LYS A 111 0.16 4.86 0.82
C LYS A 111 -0.15 5.69 -0.43
N ILE A 112 -1.38 5.61 -0.91
CA ILE A 112 -1.87 6.49 -1.97
C ILE A 112 -2.08 7.91 -1.42
N VAL A 113 -1.38 8.91 -1.97
CA VAL A 113 -1.50 10.33 -1.57
C VAL A 113 -2.38 11.11 -2.53
N ALA A 114 -2.21 10.91 -3.84
CA ALA A 114 -3.00 11.60 -4.86
C ALA A 114 -3.39 10.64 -5.98
N GLN A 115 -4.66 10.66 -6.37
CA GLN A 115 -5.18 9.92 -7.53
C GLN A 115 -5.56 10.95 -8.60
N LYS A 116 -4.98 10.86 -9.80
CA LYS A 116 -5.54 11.53 -10.98
C LYS A 116 -6.87 10.82 -11.34
N GLU A 117 -7.88 11.58 -11.73
CA GLU A 117 -9.32 11.26 -11.77
C GLU A 117 -9.80 10.04 -12.61
N LYS A 118 -8.96 9.05 -12.96
CA LYS A 118 -9.42 7.87 -13.70
C LYS A 118 -10.42 7.00 -12.93
N GLU A 119 -10.52 7.14 -11.60
CA GLU A 119 -11.45 6.33 -10.79
C GLU A 119 -12.90 6.86 -10.73
N LYS A 120 -13.14 8.14 -11.05
CA LYS A 120 -14.52 8.69 -11.13
C LYS A 120 -15.35 7.96 -12.19
N LYS A 121 -14.73 7.50 -13.28
CA LYS A 121 -15.42 6.80 -14.39
C LYS A 121 -15.83 5.35 -14.06
N ARG A 122 -15.21 4.71 -13.06
CA ARG A 122 -15.52 3.31 -12.71
C ARG A 122 -16.70 3.20 -11.74
N LYS A 123 -16.85 4.17 -10.83
CA LYS A 123 -18.02 4.26 -9.92
C LYS A 123 -19.31 4.58 -10.69
N THR A 124 -19.26 5.47 -11.69
CA THR A 124 -20.43 5.82 -12.53
C THR A 124 -20.88 4.69 -13.45
N ARG A 125 -19.97 3.80 -13.90
CA ARG A 125 -20.35 2.61 -14.69
C ARG A 125 -21.06 1.55 -13.85
N LYS A 126 -20.67 1.34 -12.58
CA LYS A 126 -21.34 0.38 -11.69
C LYS A 126 -22.75 0.83 -11.29
N THR A 127 -22.98 2.13 -11.10
CA THR A 127 -24.34 2.65 -10.83
C THR A 127 -25.24 2.65 -12.06
N LYS A 128 -24.72 2.86 -13.27
CA LYS A 128 -25.51 2.73 -14.51
C LYS A 128 -25.86 1.26 -14.84
N ALA A 129 -24.95 0.32 -14.61
CA ALA A 129 -25.22 -1.11 -14.83
C ALA A 129 -26.26 -1.68 -13.85
N LYS A 130 -26.26 -1.26 -12.58
CA LYS A 130 -27.31 -1.64 -11.62
C LYS A 130 -28.69 -1.06 -11.99
N LYS A 131 -28.73 0.18 -12.51
CA LYS A 131 -30.00 0.81 -12.94
C LYS A 131 -30.60 0.19 -14.20
N SER A 132 -29.78 -0.33 -15.13
CA SER A 132 -30.27 -1.02 -16.33
C SER A 132 -30.77 -2.44 -16.06
N GLU A 133 -30.24 -3.14 -15.05
CA GLU A 133 -30.76 -4.45 -14.64
C GLU A 133 -32.09 -4.35 -13.89
N GLU A 134 -32.31 -3.30 -13.08
CA GLU A 134 -33.59 -3.08 -12.38
C GLU A 134 -34.74 -2.67 -13.33
N THR A 135 -34.48 -1.87 -14.36
CA THR A 135 -35.53 -1.48 -15.34
C THR A 135 -35.95 -2.66 -16.23
N SER A 136 -35.03 -3.56 -16.59
CA SER A 136 -35.36 -4.75 -17.41
C SER A 136 -36.13 -5.86 -16.67
N LYS A 137 -36.19 -5.81 -15.34
CA LYS A 137 -36.96 -6.76 -14.50
C LYS A 137 -38.39 -6.30 -14.22
N GLN A 138 -38.65 -4.99 -14.22
CA GLN A 138 -40.02 -4.46 -14.06
C GLN A 138 -40.84 -4.63 -15.35
N GLU A 139 -40.28 -4.37 -16.53
CA GLU A 139 -41.03 -4.57 -17.80
C GLU A 139 -41.46 -6.02 -18.06
N LYS A 140 -40.75 -7.03 -17.52
CA LYS A 140 -41.12 -8.44 -17.69
C LYS A 140 -42.18 -8.96 -16.70
N THR A 141 -42.43 -8.23 -15.62
CA THR A 141 -43.44 -8.62 -14.62
C THR A 141 -44.81 -8.01 -14.92
N ASP A 142 -44.84 -6.84 -15.56
CA ASP A 142 -46.11 -6.19 -15.95
C ASP A 142 -46.77 -6.85 -17.19
N THR A 143 -46.00 -7.47 -18.10
CA THR A 143 -46.59 -8.18 -19.27
C THR A 143 -47.17 -9.56 -18.96
N ALA A 144 -46.89 -10.13 -17.79
CA ALA A 144 -47.39 -11.47 -17.39
C ALA A 144 -48.66 -11.40 -16.53
N SER A 145 -49.06 -10.23 -16.04
CA SER A 145 -50.25 -10.04 -15.19
C SER A 145 -51.47 -9.47 -15.93
N ALA A 146 -51.38 -9.24 -17.24
CA ALA A 146 -52.45 -8.68 -18.07
C ALA A 146 -53.07 -9.69 -19.08
N ALA A 147 -52.79 -10.99 -18.93
CA ALA A 147 -53.27 -12.04 -19.84
C ALA A 147 -54.08 -13.16 -19.15
N GLU A 148 -54.62 -12.90 -17.95
CA GLU A 148 -55.61 -13.74 -17.27
C GLU A 148 -56.84 -12.87 -16.91
#